data_AF-A0A1Y5F5X5-F1
#
_entry.id   AF-A0A1Y5F5X5-F1
#
_cell.length_a   1.000
_cell.length_b   1.000
_cell.length_c   1.000
_cell.angle_alpha   90.00
_cell.angle_beta   90.00
_cell.angle_gamma   90.00
#
_symmetry.space_group_name_H-M   'P 1'
#
loop_
_entity.id
_entity.type
_entity.pdbx_description
1 polymer ?
#
loop_
_entity_poly.entity_id
_entity_poly.type
_entity_poly.pdbx_seq_one_letter_code
_entity_poly.pdbx_strand_id
1 'polypeptide(L)'
;MQFFRFSFLFFLLVSQTFATSMFSDMECLRGNFDSKVEHKSAPFGLSKKILTLNKEDCIITVSHEKMKFLKNNWVIDVCRGPVHIKKTDGAVEVLKRADGCSAGSSKYCKELKNLETILQDDGLIFADGEKENISTEHGKIYCSYLLVKKYLRDGFIFNRGKEYSGVLVASKIKKVAPVISTPNNPVNPVNGEEQVPANDGPADF
;
A
#
# COMPACT_ATOMS: atom_id res chain seq x y z
N MET A 1 51.74 -19.75 -31.53
CA MET A 1 50.84 -19.47 -30.40
C MET A 1 50.00 -18.23 -30.73
N GLN A 2 48.77 -18.40 -31.25
CA GLN A 2 47.91 -17.28 -31.67
C GLN A 2 46.42 -17.55 -31.37
N PHE A 3 46.09 -18.04 -30.18
CA PHE A 3 44.69 -18.37 -29.80
C PHE A 3 44.20 -17.63 -28.54
N PHE A 4 44.53 -16.35 -28.39
CA PHE A 4 44.00 -15.51 -27.30
C PHE A 4 43.57 -14.11 -27.77
N ARG A 5 42.65 -14.01 -28.73
CA ARG A 5 42.09 -12.71 -29.16
C ARG A 5 40.56 -12.62 -29.26
N PHE A 6 39.81 -13.66 -28.93
CA PHE A 6 38.34 -13.67 -29.04
C PHE A 6 37.63 -14.13 -27.75
N SER A 7 37.83 -13.44 -26.62
CA SER A 7 37.13 -13.81 -25.37
C SER A 7 36.38 -12.68 -24.65
N PHE A 8 36.54 -11.41 -25.06
CA PHE A 8 35.86 -10.29 -24.36
C PHE A 8 34.49 -9.91 -24.95
N LEU A 9 34.22 -10.22 -26.22
CA LEU A 9 32.94 -9.87 -26.86
C LEU A 9 31.78 -10.82 -26.50
N PHE A 10 32.07 -12.05 -26.05
CA PHE A 10 31.03 -13.00 -25.68
C PHE A 10 30.46 -12.73 -24.27
N PHE A 11 31.22 -12.06 -23.39
CA PHE A 11 30.77 -11.76 -22.02
C PHE A 11 29.80 -10.55 -21.95
N LEU A 12 29.81 -9.67 -22.95
CA LEU A 12 28.92 -8.49 -23.02
C LEU A 12 27.53 -8.78 -23.63
N LEU A 13 27.33 -9.95 -24.23
CA LEU A 13 26.05 -10.36 -24.82
C LEU A 13 25.12 -11.10 -23.84
N VAL A 14 25.63 -11.52 -22.68
CA VAL A 14 24.86 -12.28 -21.66
C VAL A 14 24.33 -11.38 -20.53
N SER A 15 24.71 -10.11 -20.48
CA SER A 15 24.28 -9.16 -19.44
C SER A 15 22.96 -8.43 -19.76
N GLN A 16 22.23 -8.87 -20.78
CA GLN A 16 20.91 -8.32 -21.09
C GLN A 16 19.84 -9.05 -20.27
N THR A 17 19.11 -8.25 -19.48
CA THR A 17 17.73 -8.47 -19.00
C THR A 17 17.50 -9.46 -17.85
N PHE A 18 17.84 -9.05 -16.63
CA PHE A 18 16.94 -9.25 -15.48
C PHE A 18 16.40 -7.90 -15.04
N ALA A 19 15.68 -7.22 -15.94
CA ALA A 19 14.75 -6.19 -15.48
C ALA A 19 13.56 -6.96 -14.89
N THR A 20 13.51 -7.11 -13.57
CA THR A 20 12.34 -7.67 -12.90
C THR A 20 11.17 -6.72 -13.18
N SER A 21 10.27 -7.15 -14.07
CA SER A 21 9.03 -6.42 -14.30
C SER A 21 8.23 -6.45 -13.01
N MET A 22 7.75 -5.28 -12.57
CA MET A 22 6.81 -5.20 -11.46
C MET A 22 5.63 -6.15 -11.70
N PHE A 23 5.20 -6.86 -10.65
CA PHE A 23 4.01 -7.72 -10.72
C PHE A 23 2.80 -6.97 -11.28
N SER A 24 1.95 -7.67 -12.02
CA SER A 24 0.75 -7.06 -12.61
C SER A 24 -0.37 -6.87 -11.59
N ASP A 25 -1.32 -5.97 -11.87
CA ASP A 25 -2.53 -5.80 -11.03
C ASP A 25 -3.28 -7.12 -10.83
N MET A 26 -3.34 -7.93 -11.89
CA MET A 26 -4.06 -9.20 -11.89
C MET A 26 -3.32 -10.31 -11.16
N GLU A 27 -1.99 -10.34 -11.25
CA GLU A 27 -1.14 -11.21 -10.45
C GLU A 27 -1.32 -10.91 -8.97
N CYS A 28 -1.35 -9.63 -8.59
CA CYS A 28 -1.63 -9.22 -7.22
C CYS A 28 -3.06 -9.58 -6.79
N LEU A 29 -4.08 -9.24 -7.59
CA LEU A 29 -5.48 -9.49 -7.22
C LEU A 29 -5.82 -10.98 -7.12
N ARG A 30 -5.33 -11.82 -8.05
CA ARG A 30 -5.66 -13.25 -8.12
C ARG A 30 -4.66 -14.16 -7.38
N GLY A 31 -3.47 -13.64 -7.05
CA GLY A 31 -2.43 -14.41 -6.38
C GLY A 31 -2.81 -14.84 -4.97
N ASN A 32 -2.36 -16.02 -4.56
CA ASN A 32 -2.48 -16.51 -3.19
C ASN A 32 -1.08 -16.58 -2.58
N PHE A 33 -0.92 -16.05 -1.37
CA PHE A 33 0.36 -16.08 -0.71
C PHE A 33 0.25 -15.84 0.79
N ASP A 34 1.21 -16.41 1.50
CA ASP A 34 1.49 -16.12 2.90
C ASP A 34 2.81 -15.34 3.02
N SER A 35 2.84 -14.41 3.96
CA SER A 35 4.01 -13.63 4.31
C SER A 35 4.10 -13.46 5.83
N LYS A 36 5.33 -13.46 6.35
CA LYS A 36 5.61 -13.25 7.78
C LYS A 36 6.86 -12.41 7.95
N VAL A 37 6.70 -11.24 8.56
CA VAL A 37 7.80 -10.34 8.92
C VAL A 37 7.92 -10.27 10.43
N GLU A 38 9.13 -10.49 10.93
CA GLU A 38 9.46 -10.46 12.36
C GLU A 38 10.67 -9.57 12.58
N HIS A 39 10.53 -8.55 13.43
CA HIS A 39 11.63 -7.66 13.76
C HIS A 39 11.62 -7.28 15.25
N LYS A 40 12.79 -6.82 15.73
CA LYS A 40 12.97 -6.36 17.10
C LYS A 40 12.42 -4.93 17.25
N SER A 41 11.89 -4.62 18.44
CA SER A 41 11.34 -3.30 18.76
C SER A 41 12.01 -2.65 19.98
N ALA A 42 12.05 -1.32 19.98
CA ALA A 42 12.60 -0.46 21.05
C ALA A 42 11.89 -0.67 22.41
N PRO A 43 12.50 -0.27 23.55
CA PRO A 43 13.79 0.44 23.70
C PRO A 43 15.06 -0.42 23.82
N PHE A 44 14.98 -1.76 23.80
CA PHE A 44 16.17 -2.62 23.94
C PHE A 44 16.19 -3.86 23.04
N GLY A 45 15.31 -3.92 22.03
CA GLY A 45 15.18 -5.12 21.19
C GLY A 45 14.68 -6.36 21.94
N LEU A 46 14.19 -6.17 23.17
CA LEU A 46 13.65 -7.23 24.04
C LEU A 46 12.24 -7.65 23.62
N SER A 47 11.49 -6.72 23.02
CA SER A 47 10.19 -7.01 22.41
C SER A 47 10.38 -7.33 20.93
N LYS A 48 9.50 -8.21 20.43
CA LYS A 48 9.37 -8.50 19.01
C LYS A 48 8.00 -8.05 18.52
N LYS A 49 7.97 -7.57 17.29
CA LYS A 49 6.75 -7.41 16.51
C LYS A 49 6.71 -8.46 15.43
N ILE A 50 5.54 -9.03 15.22
CA ILE A 50 5.30 -10.03 14.19
C ILE A 50 4.10 -9.57 13.37
N LEU A 51 4.33 -9.35 12.07
CA LEU A 51 3.29 -9.15 11.08
C LEU A 51 3.14 -10.45 10.28
N THR A 52 1.94 -11.01 10.25
CA THR A 52 1.58 -12.14 9.41
C THR A 52 0.50 -11.71 8.45
N LEU A 53 0.66 -12.05 7.19
CA LEU A 53 -0.28 -11.74 6.12
C LEU A 53 -0.60 -13.02 5.38
N ASN A 54 -1.89 -13.32 5.25
CA ASN A 54 -2.39 -14.37 4.37
C ASN A 54 -3.34 -13.71 3.37
N LYS A 55 -3.07 -13.94 2.08
CA LYS A 55 -3.98 -13.58 1.00
C LYS A 55 -4.48 -14.83 0.30
N GLU A 56 -5.80 -14.98 0.31
CA GLU A 56 -6.53 -15.99 -0.44
C GLU A 56 -7.51 -15.27 -1.37
N ASP A 57 -7.15 -15.18 -2.65
CA ASP A 57 -7.94 -14.52 -3.68
C ASP A 57 -8.30 -13.07 -3.25
N CYS A 58 -9.57 -12.69 -3.11
CA CYS A 58 -9.95 -11.34 -2.69
C CYS A 58 -9.83 -11.08 -1.17
N ILE A 59 -9.52 -12.09 -0.37
CA ILE A 59 -9.52 -11.99 1.09
C ILE A 59 -8.09 -11.79 1.56
N ILE A 60 -7.85 -10.69 2.27
CA ILE A 60 -6.58 -10.36 2.90
C ILE A 60 -6.77 -10.41 4.41
N THR A 61 -6.06 -11.31 5.06
CA THR A 61 -6.00 -11.42 6.51
C THR A 61 -4.67 -10.86 6.99
N VAL A 62 -4.72 -9.84 7.83
CA VAL A 62 -3.55 -9.21 8.45
C VAL A 62 -3.59 -9.48 9.94
N SER A 63 -2.56 -10.12 10.47
CA SER A 63 -2.41 -10.40 11.90
C SER A 63 -1.15 -9.72 12.42
N HIS A 64 -1.28 -8.95 13.49
CA HIS A 64 -0.17 -8.20 14.07
C HIS A 64 -0.06 -8.45 15.57
N GLU A 65 1.11 -8.95 16.00
CA GLU A 65 1.40 -9.26 17.39
C GLU A 65 2.48 -8.31 17.94
N LYS A 66 2.17 -7.61 19.04
CA LYS A 66 3.13 -6.82 19.83
C LYS A 66 3.27 -7.44 21.22
N MET A 67 4.52 -7.67 21.63
CA MET A 67 4.85 -8.08 23.02
C MET A 67 4.08 -9.33 23.51
N LYS A 68 3.81 -10.33 22.65
CA LYS A 68 3.03 -11.57 22.92
C LYS A 68 1.58 -11.40 23.42
N PHE A 69 1.20 -10.24 23.96
CA PHE A 69 -0.09 -10.01 24.61
C PHE A 69 -1.05 -9.19 23.74
N LEU A 70 -0.55 -8.30 22.88
CA LEU A 70 -1.40 -7.48 22.02
C LEU A 70 -1.48 -8.13 20.64
N LYS A 71 -2.61 -8.75 20.34
CA LYS A 71 -2.89 -9.40 19.06
C LYS A 71 -4.02 -8.68 18.36
N ASN A 72 -3.75 -8.15 17.18
CA ASN A 72 -4.78 -7.58 16.32
C ASN A 72 -4.92 -8.45 15.08
N ASN A 73 -6.15 -8.66 14.64
CA ASN A 73 -6.43 -9.38 13.40
C ASN A 73 -7.46 -8.59 12.57
N TRP A 74 -7.18 -8.41 11.28
CA TRP A 74 -8.06 -7.75 10.32
C TRP A 74 -8.32 -8.70 9.16
N VAL A 75 -9.58 -8.74 8.73
CA VAL A 75 -10.00 -9.44 7.51
C VAL A 75 -10.62 -8.41 6.58
N ILE A 76 -10.09 -8.34 5.36
CA ILE A 76 -10.50 -7.40 4.32
C ILE A 76 -10.88 -8.21 3.08
N ASP A 77 -12.13 -8.09 2.63
CA ASP A 77 -12.57 -8.66 1.36
C ASP A 77 -12.67 -7.53 0.32
N VAL A 78 -11.65 -7.43 -0.53
CA VAL A 78 -11.53 -6.31 -1.49
C VAL A 78 -12.51 -6.40 -2.65
N CYS A 79 -13.25 -7.51 -2.77
CA CYS A 79 -14.21 -7.75 -3.85
C CYS A 79 -15.66 -7.65 -3.39
N ARG A 80 -15.93 -7.40 -2.11
CA ARG A 80 -17.29 -7.24 -1.56
C ARG A 80 -17.57 -5.83 -1.07
N GLY A 81 -18.76 -5.34 -1.41
CA GLY A 81 -19.33 -4.12 -0.85
C GLY A 81 -20.33 -4.40 0.28
N PRO A 82 -20.60 -3.43 1.17
CA PRO A 82 -19.97 -2.11 1.25
C PRO A 82 -18.52 -2.19 1.75
N VAL A 83 -17.71 -1.15 1.49
CA VAL A 83 -16.31 -1.09 1.94
C VAL A 83 -16.24 -1.14 3.47
N HIS A 84 -15.51 -2.10 4.02
CA HIS A 84 -15.45 -2.31 5.47
C HIS A 84 -14.14 -2.96 5.94
N ILE A 85 -13.86 -2.82 7.23
CA ILE A 85 -12.79 -3.51 7.94
C ILE A 85 -13.44 -4.43 8.96
N LYS A 86 -13.17 -5.74 8.89
CA LYS A 86 -13.54 -6.68 9.94
C LYS A 86 -12.36 -6.86 10.88
N LYS A 87 -12.47 -6.35 12.10
CA LYS A 87 -11.46 -6.47 13.16
C LYS A 87 -11.85 -7.56 14.15
N THR A 88 -10.89 -8.36 14.57
CA THR A 88 -11.06 -9.39 15.58
C THR A 88 -10.00 -9.21 16.66
N ASP A 89 -10.40 -8.59 17.78
CA ASP A 89 -9.58 -8.41 18.98
C ASP A 89 -10.48 -8.70 20.19
N GLY A 90 -10.57 -9.98 20.57
CA GLY A 90 -11.56 -10.50 21.52
C GLY A 90 -12.96 -10.65 20.93
N ALA A 91 -13.57 -9.54 20.50
CA ALA A 91 -14.86 -9.51 19.82
C ALA A 91 -14.71 -9.15 18.33
N VAL A 92 -15.66 -9.62 17.51
CA VAL A 92 -15.71 -9.28 16.07
C VAL A 92 -16.40 -7.94 15.90
N GLU A 93 -15.68 -6.97 15.34
CA GLU A 93 -16.19 -5.65 15.00
C GLU A 93 -16.12 -5.41 13.48
N VAL A 94 -17.19 -4.86 12.90
CA VAL A 94 -17.25 -4.51 11.48
C VAL A 94 -17.36 -2.99 11.34
N LEU A 95 -16.26 -2.37 10.93
CA LEU A 95 -16.18 -0.93 10.69
C LEU A 95 -16.49 -0.65 9.22
N LYS A 96 -17.65 -0.08 8.94
CA LYS A 96 -18.03 0.30 7.58
C LYS A 96 -17.50 1.69 7.23
N ARG A 97 -17.15 1.89 5.97
CA ARG A 97 -16.85 3.21 5.44
C ARG A 97 -18.14 4.01 5.30
N ALA A 98 -18.18 5.20 5.91
CA ALA A 98 -19.24 6.18 5.68
C ALA A 98 -18.87 7.06 4.48
N ASP A 99 -17.90 7.95 4.66
CA ASP A 99 -17.39 8.88 3.66
C ASP A 99 -15.86 8.74 3.47
N GLY A 100 -15.23 9.67 2.75
CA GLY A 100 -13.77 9.77 2.68
C GLY A 100 -13.14 10.00 4.07
N CYS A 101 -11.87 9.60 4.23
CA CYS A 101 -11.14 9.86 5.47
C CYS A 101 -10.49 11.23 5.47
N SER A 102 -11.19 12.23 6.02
CA SER A 102 -10.56 13.43 6.60
C SER A 102 -9.82 13.03 7.89
N ALA A 103 -8.70 13.69 8.20
CA ALA A 103 -7.77 13.26 9.24
C ALA A 103 -8.45 12.92 10.59
N GLY A 104 -8.53 11.61 10.92
CA GLY A 104 -8.92 11.12 12.24
C GLY A 104 -10.42 11.19 12.61
N SER A 105 -11.30 11.50 11.66
CA SER A 105 -12.71 11.84 11.93
C SER A 105 -13.59 10.66 12.40
N SER A 106 -13.30 9.42 11.99
CA SER A 106 -14.14 8.25 12.31
C SER A 106 -13.34 7.06 12.86
N LYS A 107 -14.02 6.13 13.55
CA LYS A 107 -13.42 4.88 14.03
C LYS A 107 -12.83 4.05 12.88
N TYR A 108 -13.54 4.02 11.75
CA TYR A 108 -13.05 3.44 10.50
C TYR A 108 -11.72 4.07 10.05
N CYS A 109 -11.63 5.39 10.00
CA CYS A 109 -10.42 6.08 9.53
C CYS A 109 -9.23 5.92 10.47
N LYS A 110 -9.47 5.87 11.79
CA LYS A 110 -8.41 5.56 12.77
C LYS A 110 -7.89 4.14 12.56
N GLU A 111 -8.77 3.18 12.33
CA GLU A 111 -8.38 1.80 12.08
C GLU A 111 -7.66 1.63 10.74
N LEU A 112 -8.14 2.30 9.68
CA LEU A 112 -7.45 2.34 8.39
C LEU A 112 -6.03 2.89 8.52
N LYS A 113 -5.86 4.04 9.21
CA LYS A 113 -4.54 4.62 9.44
C LYS A 113 -3.63 3.66 10.21
N ASN A 114 -4.16 3.01 11.25
CA ASN A 114 -3.40 2.01 12.02
C ASN A 114 -2.96 0.83 11.14
N LEU A 115 -3.86 0.28 10.32
CA LEU A 115 -3.56 -0.83 9.42
C LEU A 115 -2.51 -0.45 8.37
N GLU A 116 -2.63 0.73 7.76
CA GLU A 116 -1.63 1.24 6.80
C GLU A 116 -0.27 1.44 7.47
N THR A 117 -0.23 2.06 8.66
CA THR A 117 1.01 2.21 9.43
C THR A 117 1.65 0.86 9.74
N ILE A 118 0.87 -0.16 10.10
CA ILE A 118 1.41 -1.50 10.36
C ILE A 118 1.99 -2.13 9.09
N LEU A 119 1.26 -2.08 7.97
CA LEU A 119 1.74 -2.65 6.70
C LEU A 119 2.99 -1.93 6.20
N GLN A 120 3.10 -0.62 6.41
CA GLN A 120 4.27 0.17 6.02
C GLN A 120 5.44 -0.03 6.97
N ASP A 121 5.25 0.30 8.25
CA ASP A 121 6.34 0.42 9.22
C ASP A 121 6.83 -0.93 9.73
N ASP A 122 5.91 -1.87 9.97
CA ASP A 122 6.24 -3.20 10.51
C ASP A 122 6.29 -4.27 9.39
N GLY A 123 5.81 -3.94 8.19
CA GLY A 123 5.85 -4.77 6.99
C GLY A 123 6.92 -4.31 5.99
N LEU A 124 6.60 -3.32 5.15
CA LEU A 124 7.43 -2.90 4.01
C LEU A 124 8.85 -2.49 4.39
N ILE A 125 9.05 -1.86 5.55
CA ILE A 125 10.40 -1.46 5.99
C ILE A 125 11.29 -2.68 6.31
N PHE A 126 10.71 -3.76 6.83
CA PHE A 126 11.46 -4.91 7.36
C PHE A 126 11.32 -6.18 6.51
N ALA A 127 10.53 -6.15 5.44
CA ALA A 127 10.33 -7.28 4.56
C ALA A 127 11.52 -7.50 3.62
N ASP A 128 11.94 -8.76 3.50
CA ASP A 128 13.07 -9.14 2.66
C ASP A 128 12.69 -9.28 1.18
N GLY A 129 13.68 -9.00 0.32
CA GLY A 129 13.59 -9.16 -1.14
C GLY A 129 13.08 -7.94 -1.89
N GLU A 130 12.92 -8.10 -3.21
CA GLU A 130 12.52 -7.04 -4.13
C GLU A 130 11.01 -6.76 -4.05
N LYS A 131 10.64 -5.50 -3.85
CA LYS A 131 9.24 -5.03 -3.77
C LYS A 131 8.45 -5.31 -5.06
N GLU A 132 9.13 -5.30 -6.20
CA GLU A 132 8.55 -5.49 -7.53
C GLU A 132 8.21 -6.96 -7.83
N ASN A 133 8.76 -7.91 -7.06
CA ASN A 133 8.58 -9.34 -7.27
C ASN A 133 7.63 -9.94 -6.22
N ILE A 134 6.43 -10.36 -6.64
CA ILE A 134 5.40 -10.90 -5.74
C ILE A 134 5.80 -12.20 -5.03
N SER A 135 6.86 -12.88 -5.49
CA SER A 135 7.36 -14.09 -4.83
C SER A 135 8.17 -13.79 -3.57
N THR A 136 8.61 -12.55 -3.37
CA THR A 136 9.37 -12.12 -2.18
C THR A 136 8.43 -11.66 -1.07
N GLU A 137 8.91 -11.64 0.18
CA GLU A 137 8.12 -11.15 1.31
C GLU A 137 7.75 -9.68 1.12
N HIS A 138 8.69 -8.86 0.63
CA HIS A 138 8.44 -7.45 0.33
C HIS A 138 7.35 -7.29 -0.74
N GLY A 139 7.42 -8.03 -1.85
CA GLY A 139 6.44 -7.95 -2.92
C GLY A 139 5.03 -8.38 -2.50
N LYS A 140 4.91 -9.44 -1.68
CA LYS A 140 3.63 -9.90 -1.10
C LYS A 140 2.98 -8.83 -0.22
N ILE A 141 3.76 -8.22 0.67
CA ILE A 141 3.28 -7.16 1.55
C ILE A 141 2.92 -5.92 0.73
N TYR A 142 3.72 -5.58 -0.28
CA TYR A 142 3.45 -4.44 -1.14
C TYR A 142 2.17 -4.61 -1.96
N CYS A 143 1.97 -5.77 -2.59
CA CYS A 143 0.72 -6.11 -3.27
C CYS A 143 -0.49 -5.94 -2.32
N SER A 144 -0.38 -6.48 -1.12
CA SER A 144 -1.46 -6.41 -0.13
C SER A 144 -1.73 -4.97 0.33
N TYR A 145 -0.69 -4.18 0.58
CA TYR A 145 -0.81 -2.77 0.90
C TYR A 145 -1.52 -1.99 -0.22
N LEU A 146 -1.18 -2.25 -1.49
CA LEU A 146 -1.84 -1.61 -2.62
C LEU A 146 -3.34 -1.96 -2.70
N LEU A 147 -3.70 -3.24 -2.54
CA LEU A 147 -5.08 -3.69 -2.53
C LEU A 147 -5.88 -3.09 -1.37
N VAL A 148 -5.33 -3.16 -0.14
CA VAL A 148 -5.94 -2.60 1.07
C VAL A 148 -6.15 -1.10 0.92
N LYS A 149 -5.15 -0.36 0.45
CA LYS A 149 -5.25 1.08 0.20
C LYS A 149 -6.33 1.38 -0.85
N LYS A 150 -6.30 0.68 -1.98
CA LYS A 150 -7.26 0.92 -3.07
C LYS A 150 -8.70 0.64 -2.63
N TYR A 151 -8.91 -0.43 -1.87
CA TYR A 151 -10.22 -0.78 -1.35
C TYR A 151 -10.67 0.14 -0.21
N LEU A 152 -9.92 0.23 0.87
CA LEU A 152 -10.35 0.93 2.09
C LEU A 152 -10.27 2.45 1.96
N ARG A 153 -9.19 2.98 1.37
CA ARG A 153 -8.97 4.43 1.25
C ARG A 153 -9.66 5.01 0.03
N ASP A 154 -9.48 4.41 -1.15
CA ASP A 154 -10.08 4.97 -2.37
C ASP A 154 -11.54 4.51 -2.56
N GLY A 155 -11.94 3.40 -1.95
CA GLY A 155 -13.33 2.91 -1.99
C GLY A 155 -13.60 2.01 -3.17
N PHE A 156 -12.54 1.52 -3.81
CA PHE A 156 -12.59 0.76 -5.03
C PHE A 156 -12.86 -0.72 -4.74
N ILE A 157 -13.97 -1.25 -5.26
CA ILE A 157 -14.33 -2.66 -5.12
C ILE A 157 -13.85 -3.41 -6.36
N PHE A 158 -13.01 -4.43 -6.16
CA PHE A 158 -12.50 -5.25 -7.25
C PHE A 158 -13.54 -6.28 -7.71
N ASN A 159 -13.49 -6.64 -8.99
CA ASN A 159 -14.32 -7.68 -9.59
C ASN A 159 -13.41 -8.73 -10.22
N ARG A 160 -13.55 -9.98 -9.77
CA ARG A 160 -12.72 -11.12 -10.23
C ARG A 160 -12.83 -11.40 -11.73
N GLY A 161 -13.99 -11.10 -12.32
CA GLY A 161 -14.26 -11.26 -13.74
C GLY A 161 -13.79 -10.10 -14.63
N LYS A 162 -13.17 -9.06 -14.03
CA LYS A 162 -12.63 -7.92 -14.77
C LYS A 162 -11.10 -7.96 -14.76
N GLU A 163 -10.51 -7.69 -15.92
CA GLU A 163 -9.07 -7.48 -16.03
C GLU A 163 -8.72 -6.03 -15.66
N TYR A 164 -7.64 -5.86 -14.90
CA TYR A 164 -7.15 -4.58 -14.43
C TYR A 164 -5.71 -4.36 -14.90
N SER A 165 -5.40 -3.12 -15.25
CA SER A 165 -4.05 -2.68 -15.59
C SER A 165 -3.88 -1.23 -15.18
N GLY A 166 -2.84 -0.93 -14.41
CA GLY A 166 -2.53 0.42 -13.94
C GLY A 166 -3.41 0.94 -12.78
N VAL A 167 -4.26 0.11 -12.19
CA VAL A 167 -5.18 0.46 -11.08
C VAL A 167 -4.44 0.48 -9.74
N LEU A 168 -3.48 -0.43 -9.54
CA LEU A 168 -2.69 -0.50 -8.31
C LEU A 168 -1.47 0.43 -8.31
N VAL A 169 -1.31 1.28 -9.31
CA VAL A 169 -0.19 2.23 -9.36
C VAL A 169 -0.37 3.26 -8.26
N ALA A 170 0.68 3.48 -7.46
CA ALA A 170 0.70 4.56 -6.49
C ALA A 170 0.43 5.88 -7.23
N SER A 171 -0.71 6.53 -6.93
CA SER A 171 -1.03 7.85 -7.47
C SER A 171 0.15 8.78 -7.24
N LYS A 172 0.91 9.05 -8.30
CA LYS A 172 1.87 10.14 -8.29
C LYS A 172 1.03 11.39 -8.09
N ILE A 173 1.13 11.98 -6.91
CA ILE A 173 0.53 13.28 -6.62
C ILE A 173 0.93 14.19 -7.77
N LYS A 174 -0.04 14.61 -8.59
CA LYS A 174 0.19 15.66 -9.57
C LYS A 174 0.60 16.87 -8.74
N LYS A 175 1.89 17.21 -8.73
CA LYS A 175 2.35 18.51 -8.25
C LYS A 175 1.67 19.54 -9.13
N VAL A 176 0.59 20.14 -8.64
CA VAL A 176 0.02 21.34 -9.25
C VAL A 176 1.12 22.39 -9.12
N ALA A 177 1.69 22.80 -10.26
CA ALA A 177 2.67 23.86 -10.27
C ALA A 177 2.03 25.12 -9.66
N PRO A 178 2.75 25.88 -8.80
CA PRO A 178 2.21 27.11 -8.26
C PRO A 178 1.92 28.07 -9.41
N VAL A 179 0.65 28.45 -9.54
CA VAL A 179 0.23 29.54 -10.43
C VAL A 179 0.84 30.81 -9.85
N ILE A 180 1.88 31.32 -10.51
CA ILE A 180 2.44 32.64 -10.24
C ILE A 180 1.37 33.65 -10.67
N SER A 181 0.58 34.13 -9.72
CA SER A 181 -0.37 35.22 -9.94
C SER A 181 0.40 36.54 -10.04
N THR A 182 0.46 37.10 -11.25
CA THR A 182 0.87 38.48 -11.50
C THR A 182 -0.17 39.44 -10.91
N PRO A 183 0.21 40.48 -10.14
CA PRO A 183 -0.73 41.50 -9.69
C PRO A 183 -0.90 42.57 -10.79
N ASN A 184 -2.14 42.89 -11.17
CA ASN A 184 -2.66 44.25 -11.43
C ASN A 184 -3.91 44.24 -12.33
N ASN A 185 -5.10 44.30 -11.73
CA ASN A 185 -6.03 45.44 -11.83
C ASN A 185 -7.44 45.08 -11.30
N PRO A 186 -8.21 46.06 -10.76
CA PRO A 186 -9.44 45.79 -10.04
C PRO A 186 -10.69 46.06 -10.89
N VAL A 187 -11.59 45.08 -11.09
CA VAL A 187 -13.01 45.34 -11.41
C VAL A 187 -13.92 44.21 -10.91
N ASN A 188 -14.71 44.57 -9.89
CA ASN A 188 -16.06 44.12 -9.46
C ASN A 188 -16.43 42.67 -9.10
N PRO A 189 -17.35 42.50 -8.10
CA PRO A 189 -17.74 41.21 -7.55
C PRO A 189 -18.99 40.63 -8.23
N VAL A 190 -18.99 39.32 -8.49
CA VAL A 190 -20.22 38.54 -8.67
C VAL A 190 -20.10 37.29 -7.80
N ASN A 191 -21.08 37.15 -6.90
CA ASN A 191 -21.25 36.07 -5.94
C ASN A 191 -21.42 34.71 -6.62
N GLY A 192 -20.76 33.69 -6.07
CA GLY A 192 -20.99 32.27 -6.35
C GLY A 192 -20.01 31.43 -5.53
N GLU A 193 -20.47 30.91 -4.40
CA GLU A 193 -19.68 30.06 -3.50
C GLU A 193 -19.28 28.75 -4.18
N GLU A 194 -18.01 28.61 -4.53
CA GLU A 194 -17.39 27.34 -4.91
C GLU A 194 -16.44 26.91 -3.79
N GLN A 195 -16.77 25.77 -3.15
CA GLN A 195 -16.04 25.22 -2.02
C GLN A 195 -14.64 24.76 -2.43
N VAL A 196 -13.63 25.46 -1.91
CA VAL A 196 -12.21 25.13 -2.03
C VAL A 196 -11.89 23.89 -1.18
N PRO A 197 -11.24 22.84 -1.72
CA PRO A 197 -10.76 21.73 -0.89
C PRO A 197 -9.57 22.17 -0.04
N ALA A 198 -9.61 21.79 1.24
CA ALA A 198 -8.58 22.06 2.24
C ALA A 198 -7.21 21.51 1.83
N ASN A 199 -6.21 22.36 1.92
CA ASN A 199 -4.83 22.10 1.55
C ASN A 199 -4.08 21.60 2.79
N ASP A 200 -3.98 20.28 2.95
CA ASP A 200 -3.14 19.65 3.98
C ASP A 200 -1.67 19.70 3.52
N GLY A 201 -0.91 20.63 4.09
CA GLY A 201 0.53 20.73 3.88
C GLY A 201 1.30 19.52 4.44
N PRO A 202 2.53 19.27 3.95
CA PRO A 202 3.32 18.13 4.40
C PRO A 202 3.81 18.36 5.83
N ALA A 203 3.73 17.30 6.66
CA ALA A 203 4.52 17.20 7.86
C ALA A 203 5.99 16.99 7.44
N ASP A 204 6.85 17.91 7.85
CA ASP A 204 8.30 17.79 7.71
C ASP A 204 8.80 16.58 8.52
N PHE A 205 9.75 15.86 7.93
CA PHE A 205 10.48 14.75 8.56
C PHE A 205 11.44 15.25 9.64
#